data_AF-A0A183A856-F1
#
_entry.id   AF-A0A183A856-F1
#
_cell.length_a   1.000
_cell.length_b   1.000
_cell.length_c   1.000
_cell.angle_alpha   90.00
_cell.angle_beta   90.00
_cell.angle_gamma   90.00
#
_symmetry.space_group_name_H-M   'P 1'
#
loop_
_entity.id
_entity.type
_entity.pdbx_description
1 polymer ?
#
loop_
_entity_poly.entity_id
_entity_poly.type
_entity_poly.pdbx_seq_one_letter_code
_entity_poly.pdbx_strand_id
1 'polypeptide(L)'
;MGLRSIWLGFFGSTECSISGRLDGLVAVVTGANTGIGLQLTAELARRGARVIMACRSEEKFQSASSYLLLEYGEQNGQTNNQQLTEIKPEQLLFEQLDLASFESVKQSALSLSSKGLTVNFVVNNAGVLLTNQQAEKELTPDGFNYHLQVNFLSPLLFTLLLLPLLPTDGSARIVFTTSVLRHLARLESRNLTSSSGGLLGARTYAQSKLLATACSRQLAKHLKAKNIRVVSVDPGIVRTNLVREPGWIWN
;
A
#
# COMPACT_ATOMS: atom_id res chain seq x y z
N MET A 1 -1.60 -20.89 -1.16
CA MET A 1 -0.25 -20.51 -0.68
C MET A 1 -0.37 -19.37 0.35
N GLY A 2 -0.38 -19.70 1.65
CA GLY A 2 -0.46 -18.71 2.74
C GLY A 2 0.72 -17.73 2.81
N LEU A 3 0.61 -16.73 3.70
CA LEU A 3 1.65 -15.74 4.11
C LEU A 3 3.09 -16.30 4.22
N ARG A 4 3.23 -17.62 4.38
CA ARG A 4 4.46 -18.43 4.30
C ARG A 4 5.36 -18.16 3.09
N SER A 5 4.83 -17.82 1.91
CA SER A 5 5.64 -17.79 0.66
C SER A 5 6.37 -16.47 0.39
N ILE A 6 6.16 -15.45 1.22
CA ILE A 6 6.68 -14.08 0.98
C ILE A 6 7.78 -13.69 1.97
N TRP A 7 7.75 -14.22 3.19
CA TRP A 7 8.78 -13.95 4.21
C TRP A 7 9.94 -14.94 4.07
N LEU A 8 11.16 -14.44 3.86
CA LEU A 8 12.37 -15.26 3.91
C LEU A 8 12.59 -15.68 5.37
N GLY A 9 12.37 -16.97 5.66
CA GLY A 9 12.15 -17.52 7.00
C GLY A 9 13.31 -17.37 7.99
N PHE A 10 13.40 -16.22 8.66
CA PHE A 10 14.34 -16.00 9.76
C PHE A 10 13.70 -15.85 11.16
N PHE A 11 12.37 -15.75 11.28
CA PHE A 11 11.71 -15.68 12.60
C PHE A 11 10.41 -16.53 12.63
N GLY A 12 10.21 -17.24 13.75
CA GLY A 12 9.19 -18.27 13.95
C GLY A 12 7.73 -17.82 13.82
N SER A 13 6.88 -18.82 13.53
CA SER A 13 5.41 -18.80 13.28
C SER A 13 4.94 -17.81 12.20
N THR A 14 4.44 -18.36 11.09
CA THR A 14 4.00 -17.64 9.88
C THR A 14 2.51 -17.26 9.89
N GLU A 15 1.87 -17.28 11.06
CA GLU A 15 0.43 -17.07 11.20
C GLU A 15 0.18 -15.78 11.96
N CYS A 16 -0.66 -14.91 11.39
CA CYS A 16 -1.10 -13.69 12.04
C CYS A 16 -1.93 -14.07 13.27
N SER A 17 -1.36 -13.90 14.47
CA SER A 17 -1.96 -14.27 15.75
C SER A 17 -2.98 -13.25 16.29
N ILE A 18 -3.31 -12.22 15.51
CA ILE A 18 -4.29 -11.20 15.90
C ILE A 18 -5.67 -11.85 15.96
N SER A 19 -6.40 -11.62 17.06
CA SER A 19 -7.68 -12.28 17.35
C SER A 19 -8.92 -11.48 16.92
N GLY A 20 -8.77 -10.37 16.19
CA GLY A 20 -9.87 -9.48 15.84
C GLY A 20 -10.49 -9.75 14.47
N ARG A 21 -11.81 -9.78 14.40
CA ARG A 21 -12.60 -9.66 13.16
C ARG A 21 -12.74 -8.20 12.73
N LEU A 22 -13.00 -8.01 11.45
CA LEU A 22 -13.12 -6.71 10.77
C LEU A 22 -14.45 -6.59 10.00
N ASP A 23 -15.47 -7.36 10.38
CA ASP A 23 -16.78 -7.34 9.73
C ASP A 23 -17.36 -5.92 9.69
N GLY A 24 -17.90 -5.56 8.52
CA GLY A 24 -18.49 -4.24 8.30
C GLY A 24 -17.48 -3.09 8.14
N LEU A 25 -16.18 -3.33 8.37
CA LEU A 25 -15.14 -2.33 8.20
C LEU A 25 -14.64 -2.29 6.75
N VAL A 26 -14.22 -1.10 6.31
CA VAL A 26 -13.68 -0.89 4.96
C VAL A 26 -12.21 -0.52 5.01
N ALA A 27 -11.41 -1.17 4.18
CA ALA A 27 -9.99 -0.90 4.01
C ALA A 27 -9.67 -0.51 2.57
N VAL A 28 -8.90 0.57 2.36
CA VAL A 28 -8.28 0.90 1.08
C VAL A 28 -6.82 0.45 1.13
N VAL A 29 -6.42 -0.39 0.18
CA VAL A 29 -5.05 -0.90 0.08
C VAL A 29 -4.47 -0.50 -1.28
N THR A 30 -3.42 0.33 -1.24
CA THR A 30 -2.68 0.71 -2.45
C THR A 30 -1.72 -0.40 -2.87
N GLY A 31 -1.64 -0.69 -4.17
CA GLY A 31 -0.81 -1.78 -4.69
C GLY A 31 -1.30 -3.16 -4.23
N ALA A 32 -2.62 -3.32 -4.14
CA ALA A 32 -3.29 -4.52 -3.65
C ALA A 32 -3.16 -5.75 -4.58
N ASN A 33 -2.65 -5.58 -5.79
CA ASN A 33 -2.61 -6.65 -6.80
C ASN A 33 -1.40 -7.58 -6.70
N THR A 34 -0.35 -7.24 -5.94
CA THR A 34 0.87 -8.05 -5.86
C THR A 34 1.56 -7.98 -4.49
N GLY A 35 2.45 -8.94 -4.22
CA GLY A 35 3.34 -8.92 -3.07
C GLY A 35 2.62 -8.78 -1.72
N ILE A 36 3.13 -7.88 -0.87
CA ILE A 36 2.56 -7.61 0.47
C ILE A 36 1.12 -7.10 0.37
N GLY A 37 0.82 -6.24 -0.61
CA GLY A 37 -0.53 -5.67 -0.75
C GLY A 37 -1.58 -6.73 -1.05
N LEU A 38 -1.23 -7.75 -1.85
CA LEU A 38 -2.11 -8.88 -2.15
C LEU A 38 -2.40 -9.74 -0.92
N GLN A 39 -1.37 -10.07 -0.13
CA GLN A 39 -1.58 -10.86 1.08
C GLN A 39 -2.28 -10.06 2.18
N LEU A 40 -2.02 -8.75 2.27
CA LEU A 40 -2.75 -7.89 3.19
C LEU A 40 -4.23 -7.82 2.80
N THR A 41 -4.53 -7.73 1.51
CA THR A 41 -5.90 -7.81 0.99
C THR A 41 -6.54 -9.14 1.38
N ALA A 42 -5.83 -10.26 1.20
CA ALA A 42 -6.31 -11.57 1.62
C ALA A 42 -6.63 -11.62 3.12
N GLU A 43 -5.69 -11.20 3.96
CA GLU A 43 -5.85 -11.24 5.42
C GLU A 43 -7.00 -10.35 5.91
N LEU A 44 -7.12 -9.12 5.37
CA LEU A 44 -8.20 -8.20 5.72
C LEU A 44 -9.56 -8.75 5.30
N ALA A 45 -9.67 -9.25 4.06
CA ALA A 45 -10.92 -9.81 3.54
C ALA A 45 -11.32 -11.08 4.30
N ARG A 46 -10.37 -11.98 4.57
CA ARG A 46 -10.62 -13.18 5.37
C ARG A 46 -11.06 -12.87 6.81
N ARG A 47 -10.72 -11.69 7.34
CA ARG A 47 -11.24 -11.22 8.65
C ARG A 47 -12.60 -10.54 8.58
N GLY A 48 -13.21 -10.46 7.40
CA GLY A 48 -14.55 -9.89 7.19
C GLY A 48 -14.57 -8.46 6.65
N ALA A 49 -13.41 -7.82 6.45
CA ALA A 49 -13.39 -6.47 5.90
C ALA A 49 -13.84 -6.45 4.42
N ARG A 50 -14.38 -5.32 3.98
CA ARG A 50 -14.46 -4.98 2.55
C ARG A 50 -13.16 -4.26 2.18
N VAL A 51 -12.47 -4.76 1.16
CA VAL A 51 -11.18 -4.24 0.72
C VAL A 51 -11.31 -3.58 -0.64
N ILE A 52 -11.09 -2.27 -0.65
CA ILE A 52 -10.89 -1.47 -1.86
C ILE A 52 -9.45 -1.69 -2.32
N MET A 53 -9.32 -2.47 -3.38
CA MET A 53 -8.07 -2.80 -4.04
C MET A 53 -7.69 -1.68 -5.01
N ALA A 54 -6.91 -0.71 -4.52
CA ALA A 54 -6.45 0.41 -5.32
C ALA A 54 -5.27 0.00 -6.22
N CYS A 55 -5.55 -0.14 -7.51
CA CYS A 55 -4.68 -0.71 -8.53
C CYS A 55 -4.61 0.19 -9.77
N ARG A 56 -3.53 0.10 -10.56
CA ARG A 56 -3.35 0.95 -11.75
C ARG A 56 -4.34 0.67 -12.88
N SER A 57 -4.83 -0.56 -12.99
CA SER A 57 -5.73 -0.98 -14.05
C SER A 57 -6.69 -2.06 -13.58
N GLU A 58 -7.82 -2.18 -14.27
CA GLU A 58 -8.86 -3.14 -13.94
C GLU A 58 -8.39 -4.59 -14.16
N GLU A 59 -7.58 -4.84 -15.19
CA GLU A 59 -7.08 -6.19 -15.47
C GLU A 59 -6.21 -6.71 -14.31
N LYS A 60 -5.40 -5.84 -13.71
CA LYS A 60 -4.59 -6.18 -12.52
C LYS A 60 -5.46 -6.47 -11.31
N PHE A 61 -6.57 -5.76 -11.17
CA PHE A 61 -7.55 -6.06 -10.13
C PHE A 61 -8.20 -7.42 -10.39
N GLN A 62 -8.72 -7.67 -11.59
CA GLN A 62 -9.41 -8.91 -11.95
C GLN A 62 -8.50 -10.14 -11.78
N SER A 63 -7.24 -10.04 -12.20
CA SER A 63 -6.26 -11.11 -12.01
C SER A 63 -6.01 -11.40 -10.53
N ALA A 64 -5.80 -10.35 -9.72
CA ALA A 64 -5.56 -10.48 -8.29
C ALA A 64 -6.80 -10.97 -7.52
N SER A 65 -8.00 -10.47 -7.84
CA SER A 65 -9.25 -10.89 -7.20
C SER A 65 -9.56 -12.35 -7.52
N SER A 66 -9.39 -12.77 -8.78
CA SER A 66 -9.56 -14.16 -9.19
C SER A 66 -8.59 -15.08 -8.45
N TYR A 67 -7.32 -14.69 -8.34
CA TYR A 67 -6.35 -15.44 -7.54
C TYR A 67 -6.78 -15.58 -6.07
N LEU A 68 -7.22 -14.49 -5.42
CA LEU A 68 -7.66 -14.53 -4.03
C LEU A 68 -8.91 -15.41 -3.83
N LEU A 69 -9.85 -15.38 -4.76
CA LEU A 69 -11.06 -16.21 -4.70
C LEU A 69 -10.76 -17.68 -4.98
N LEU A 70 -9.81 -17.99 -5.88
CA LEU A 70 -9.34 -19.36 -6.08
C LEU A 70 -8.64 -19.90 -4.85
N GLU A 71 -7.78 -19.12 -4.21
CA GLU A 71 -6.99 -19.57 -3.06
C GLU A 71 -7.77 -19.61 -1.75
N TYR A 72 -8.69 -18.66 -1.56
CA TYR A 72 -9.32 -18.42 -0.26
C TYR A 72 -10.84 -18.20 -0.33
N GLY A 73 -11.47 -18.42 -1.47
CA GLY A 73 -12.92 -18.37 -1.61
C GLY A 73 -13.62 -19.58 -0.99
N GLU A 74 -14.93 -19.72 -1.21
CA GLU A 74 -15.78 -20.71 -0.53
C GLU A 74 -15.26 -22.15 -0.58
N GLN A 75 -14.56 -22.56 -1.64
CA GLN A 75 -14.08 -23.94 -1.79
C GLN A 75 -12.73 -24.22 -1.11
N ASN A 76 -11.90 -23.20 -0.91
CA ASN A 76 -10.50 -23.35 -0.48
C ASN A 76 -10.14 -22.48 0.74
N GLY A 77 -11.08 -21.67 1.21
CA GLY A 77 -10.92 -20.69 2.27
C GLY A 77 -11.12 -21.23 3.68
N GLN A 78 -11.61 -22.47 3.85
CA GLN A 78 -11.85 -23.03 5.18
C GLN A 78 -10.57 -23.07 6.01
N THR A 79 -10.71 -22.82 7.31
CA THR A 79 -9.61 -22.85 8.26
C THR A 79 -10.12 -23.12 9.67
N ASN A 80 -9.28 -23.73 10.49
CA ASN A 80 -9.58 -23.95 11.91
C ASN A 80 -9.40 -22.67 12.74
N ASN A 81 -8.87 -21.59 12.14
CA ASN A 81 -8.78 -20.29 12.79
C ASN A 81 -10.16 -19.59 12.73
N GLN A 82 -10.87 -19.56 13.87
CA GLN A 82 -12.20 -18.97 14.00
C GLN A 82 -12.29 -17.48 13.63
N GLN A 83 -11.15 -16.78 13.51
CA GLN A 83 -11.09 -15.37 13.12
C GLN A 83 -11.00 -15.16 11.61
N LEU A 84 -10.79 -16.22 10.85
CA LEU A 84 -10.64 -16.19 9.39
C LEU A 84 -11.78 -16.97 8.74
N THR A 85 -12.40 -16.35 7.75
CA THR A 85 -13.43 -16.92 6.89
C THR A 85 -12.94 -16.92 5.44
N GLU A 86 -13.67 -17.62 4.59
CA GLU A 86 -13.55 -17.51 3.14
C GLU A 86 -13.73 -16.05 2.67
N ILE A 87 -13.07 -15.72 1.55
CA ILE A 87 -13.23 -14.45 0.87
C ILE A 87 -14.42 -14.55 -0.07
N LYS A 88 -15.33 -13.57 0.01
CA LYS A 88 -16.46 -13.45 -0.90
C LYS A 88 -16.20 -12.38 -1.96
N PRO A 89 -16.69 -12.53 -3.20
CA PRO A 89 -16.47 -11.56 -4.28
C PRO A 89 -16.83 -10.12 -3.92
N GLU A 90 -17.93 -9.91 -3.18
CA GLU A 90 -18.42 -8.59 -2.75
C GLU A 90 -17.50 -7.88 -1.74
N GLN A 91 -16.55 -8.60 -1.14
CA GLN A 91 -15.53 -8.01 -0.28
C GLN A 91 -14.41 -7.36 -1.08
N LEU A 92 -14.22 -7.70 -2.35
CA LEU A 92 -13.12 -7.20 -3.19
C LEU A 92 -13.64 -6.12 -4.13
N LEU A 93 -13.29 -4.86 -3.87
CA LEU A 93 -13.78 -3.71 -4.62
C LEU A 93 -12.65 -3.09 -5.44
N PHE A 94 -12.90 -2.78 -6.71
CA PHE A 94 -11.92 -2.10 -7.54
C PHE A 94 -11.91 -0.58 -7.28
N GLU A 95 -10.70 -0.02 -7.31
CA GLU A 95 -10.48 1.42 -7.42
C GLU A 95 -9.25 1.68 -8.30
N GLN A 96 -9.40 2.49 -9.35
CA GLN A 96 -8.29 2.84 -10.22
C GLN A 96 -7.43 3.92 -9.57
N LEU A 97 -6.14 3.63 -9.38
CA LEU A 97 -5.18 4.55 -8.78
C LEU A 97 -3.78 4.35 -9.37
N ASP A 98 -3.29 5.38 -10.05
CA ASP A 98 -1.89 5.52 -10.42
C ASP A 98 -1.20 6.60 -9.57
N LEU A 99 -0.34 6.15 -8.66
CA LEU A 99 0.42 7.05 -7.78
C LEU A 99 1.50 7.85 -8.52
N ALA A 100 1.79 7.56 -9.79
CA ALA A 100 2.65 8.40 -10.61
C ALA A 100 1.93 9.64 -11.19
N SER A 101 0.61 9.78 -10.97
CA SER A 101 -0.19 10.92 -11.44
C SER A 101 -1.03 11.51 -10.30
N PHE A 102 -0.79 12.78 -9.96
CA PHE A 102 -1.62 13.48 -8.98
C PHE A 102 -3.07 13.65 -9.45
N GLU A 103 -3.29 13.75 -10.76
CA GLU A 103 -4.64 13.76 -11.31
C GLU A 103 -5.36 12.43 -11.02
N SER A 104 -4.69 11.29 -11.28
CA SER A 104 -5.25 9.98 -10.92
C SER A 104 -5.55 9.85 -9.42
N VAL A 105 -4.67 10.36 -8.56
CA VAL A 105 -4.88 10.37 -7.10
C VAL A 105 -6.14 11.16 -6.73
N LYS A 106 -6.34 12.34 -7.31
CA LYS A 106 -7.51 13.18 -7.06
C LYS A 106 -8.79 12.52 -7.55
N GLN A 107 -8.78 12.00 -8.78
CA GLN A 107 -9.93 11.30 -9.36
C GLN A 107 -10.34 10.09 -8.52
N SER A 108 -9.37 9.31 -8.05
CA SER A 108 -9.64 8.18 -7.16
C SER A 108 -10.26 8.62 -5.83
N ALA A 109 -9.72 9.66 -5.19
CA ALA A 109 -10.28 10.17 -3.94
C ALA A 109 -11.72 10.73 -4.12
N LEU A 110 -12.00 11.39 -5.26
CA LEU A 110 -13.35 11.84 -5.62
C LEU A 110 -14.29 10.67 -5.85
N SER A 111 -13.87 9.66 -6.60
CA SER A 111 -14.59 8.40 -6.80
C SER A 111 -14.97 7.77 -5.46
N LEU A 112 -14.00 7.59 -4.56
CA LEU A 112 -14.22 7.03 -3.22
C LEU A 112 -15.18 7.88 -2.37
N SER A 113 -15.06 9.21 -2.45
CA SER A 113 -15.95 10.11 -1.72
C SER A 113 -17.39 10.01 -2.22
N SER A 114 -17.59 9.84 -3.54
CA SER A 114 -18.91 9.71 -4.14
C SER A 114 -19.65 8.42 -3.76
N LYS A 115 -18.92 7.38 -3.34
CA LYS A 115 -19.48 6.09 -2.90
C LYS A 115 -20.18 6.16 -1.53
N GLY A 116 -20.04 7.26 -0.79
CA GLY A 116 -20.68 7.43 0.53
C GLY A 116 -20.21 6.43 1.59
N LEU A 117 -19.01 5.87 1.44
CA LEU A 117 -18.45 4.87 2.34
C LEU A 117 -17.61 5.52 3.44
N THR A 118 -17.64 4.90 4.63
CA THR A 118 -16.66 5.17 5.69
C THR A 118 -15.44 4.28 5.49
N VAL A 119 -14.24 4.85 5.50
CA VAL A 119 -12.98 4.12 5.33
C VAL A 119 -12.26 3.99 6.68
N ASN A 120 -12.22 2.79 7.24
CA ASN A 120 -11.58 2.54 8.53
C ASN A 120 -10.07 2.38 8.41
N PHE A 121 -9.58 1.81 7.30
CA PHE A 121 -8.16 1.56 7.10
C PHE A 121 -7.67 2.17 5.79
N VAL A 122 -6.65 3.03 5.84
CA VAL A 122 -5.92 3.49 4.64
C VAL A 122 -4.52 2.91 4.70
N VAL A 123 -4.22 1.99 3.79
CA VAL A 123 -2.91 1.32 3.73
C VAL A 123 -2.13 1.82 2.51
N ASN A 124 -1.21 2.74 2.79
CA ASN A 124 -0.20 3.22 1.84
C ASN A 124 0.92 2.17 1.70
N ASN A 125 0.59 1.07 1.04
CA ASN A 125 1.47 -0.06 0.81
C ASN A 125 2.24 0.02 -0.53
N ALA A 126 1.64 0.61 -1.56
CA ALA A 126 2.25 0.67 -2.87
C ALA A 126 3.65 1.30 -2.81
N GLY A 127 4.57 0.72 -3.57
CA GLY A 127 5.92 1.23 -3.69
C GLY A 127 6.65 0.65 -4.88
N VAL A 128 7.64 1.38 -5.35
CA VAL A 128 8.51 1.02 -6.46
C VAL A 128 9.96 1.23 -6.07
N LEU A 129 10.82 0.31 -6.49
CA LEU A 129 12.27 0.45 -6.47
C LEU A 129 12.77 0.23 -7.90
N LEU A 130 13.05 1.34 -8.58
CA LEU A 130 13.65 1.39 -9.90
C LEU A 130 15.16 1.12 -9.79
N THR A 131 15.69 0.39 -10.76
CA THR A 131 17.14 0.18 -10.89
C THR A 131 17.84 1.50 -11.23
N ASN A 132 19.16 1.58 -11.02
CA ASN A 132 19.91 2.82 -11.25
C ASN A 132 19.75 3.38 -12.68
N GLN A 133 19.69 2.51 -13.70
CA GLN A 133 19.50 2.92 -15.10
C GLN A 133 18.10 3.50 -15.38
N GLN A 134 17.07 3.04 -14.66
CA GLN A 134 15.69 3.54 -14.76
C GLN A 134 15.51 4.84 -13.95
N ALA A 135 16.07 4.89 -12.74
CA ALA A 135 15.93 6.02 -11.82
C ALA A 135 16.57 7.32 -12.35
N GLU A 136 17.61 7.21 -13.20
CA GLU A 136 18.30 8.37 -13.81
C GLU A 136 17.50 9.05 -14.94
N LYS A 137 16.44 8.41 -15.45
CA LYS A 137 15.67 8.92 -16.60
C LYS A 137 14.18 9.14 -16.35
N GLU A 138 13.66 8.68 -15.21
CA GLU A 138 12.21 8.64 -14.99
C GLU A 138 11.77 9.72 -13.99
N LEU A 139 11.33 10.86 -14.54
CA LEU A 139 10.36 11.72 -13.86
C LEU A 139 8.96 11.16 -14.10
N THR A 140 8.08 11.36 -13.13
CA THR A 140 6.64 11.17 -13.35
C THR A 140 6.09 12.18 -14.35
N PRO A 141 4.88 11.96 -14.89
CA PRO A 141 4.16 12.97 -15.66
C PRO A 141 4.00 14.32 -14.94
N ASP A 142 3.99 14.33 -13.60
CA ASP A 142 3.91 15.55 -12.80
C ASP A 142 5.29 16.22 -12.57
N GLY A 143 6.37 15.67 -13.15
CA GLY A 143 7.72 16.25 -13.09
C GLY A 143 8.52 15.95 -11.81
N PHE A 144 8.12 14.96 -11.02
CA PHE A 144 8.82 14.57 -9.80
C PHE A 144 9.65 13.30 -10.00
N ASN A 145 10.68 13.12 -9.15
CA ASN A 145 11.36 11.84 -9.06
C ASN A 145 10.36 10.71 -8.78
N TYR A 146 10.43 9.63 -9.56
CA TYR A 146 9.45 8.53 -9.50
C TYR A 146 9.34 7.89 -8.11
N HIS A 147 10.47 7.63 -7.42
CA HIS A 147 10.46 7.09 -6.06
C HIS A 147 9.78 8.06 -5.08
N LEU A 148 10.13 9.34 -5.17
CA LEU A 148 9.59 10.35 -4.27
C LEU A 148 8.07 10.47 -4.42
N GLN A 149 7.58 10.53 -5.66
CA GLN A 149 6.15 10.69 -5.87
C GLN A 149 5.37 9.42 -5.52
N VAL A 150 5.74 8.27 -6.09
CA VAL A 150 4.99 7.03 -5.93
C VAL A 150 5.06 6.51 -4.49
N ASN A 151 6.22 6.60 -3.82
CA ASN A 151 6.39 6.03 -2.48
C ASN A 151 6.03 7.00 -1.35
N PHE A 152 5.88 8.31 -1.63
CA PHE A 152 5.65 9.30 -0.59
C PHE A 152 4.63 10.40 -0.95
N LEU A 153 4.86 11.23 -1.97
CA LEU A 153 4.01 12.41 -2.22
C LEU A 153 2.56 12.02 -2.54
N SER A 154 2.37 11.08 -3.46
CA SER A 154 1.04 10.62 -3.85
C SER A 154 0.33 9.86 -2.73
N PRO A 155 0.98 8.93 -1.99
CA PRO A 155 0.38 8.33 -0.79
C PRO A 155 -0.04 9.35 0.27
N LEU A 156 0.78 10.39 0.51
CA LEU A 156 0.42 11.46 1.43
C LEU A 156 -0.79 12.24 0.91
N LEU A 157 -0.76 12.69 -0.34
CA LEU A 157 -1.88 13.40 -0.97
C LEU A 157 -3.18 12.58 -0.89
N PHE A 158 -3.12 11.30 -1.27
CA PHE A 158 -4.25 10.39 -1.22
C PHE A 158 -4.80 10.27 0.21
N THR A 159 -3.92 10.08 1.20
CA THR A 159 -4.30 10.04 2.62
C THR A 159 -5.02 11.31 3.05
N LEU A 160 -4.48 12.49 2.70
CA LEU A 160 -5.07 13.78 3.06
C LEU A 160 -6.46 13.96 2.43
N LEU A 161 -6.63 13.56 1.17
CA LEU A 161 -7.91 13.63 0.47
C LEU A 161 -8.95 12.65 1.04
N LEU A 162 -8.53 11.50 1.59
CA LEU A 162 -9.44 10.54 2.21
C LEU A 162 -9.80 10.88 3.66
N LEU A 163 -9.12 11.82 4.33
CA LEU A 163 -9.40 12.16 5.74
C LEU A 163 -10.89 12.42 6.06
N PRO A 164 -11.69 13.08 5.20
CA PRO A 164 -13.11 13.26 5.45
C PRO A 164 -13.92 11.95 5.51
N LEU A 165 -13.41 10.86 4.92
CA LEU A 165 -14.06 9.54 4.92
C LEU A 165 -13.69 8.69 6.14
N LEU A 166 -12.71 9.13 6.93
CA LEU A 166 -12.23 8.38 8.08
C LEU A 166 -13.10 8.66 9.31
N PRO A 167 -13.55 7.61 10.03
CA PRO A 167 -14.31 7.80 11.25
C PRO A 167 -13.42 8.35 12.37
N THR A 168 -14.00 9.21 13.20
CA THR A 168 -13.31 9.82 14.36
C THR A 168 -13.65 9.14 15.69
N ASP A 169 -14.25 7.95 15.63
CA ASP A 169 -14.67 7.13 16.78
C ASP A 169 -13.51 6.33 17.41
N GLY A 170 -12.32 6.39 16.82
CA GLY A 170 -11.15 5.63 17.27
C GLY A 170 -10.89 4.34 16.49
N SER A 171 -11.74 3.98 15.54
CA SER A 171 -11.55 2.80 14.68
C SER A 171 -10.57 3.06 13.53
N ALA A 172 -10.43 4.32 13.08
CA ALA A 172 -9.62 4.68 11.93
C ALA A 172 -8.11 4.45 12.11
N ARG A 173 -7.48 3.83 11.11
CA ARG A 173 -6.03 3.61 11.01
C ARG A 173 -5.50 4.04 9.65
N ILE A 174 -4.41 4.80 9.66
CA ILE A 174 -3.60 5.07 8.48
C ILE A 174 -2.27 4.36 8.64
N VAL A 175 -1.86 3.57 7.65
CA VAL A 175 -0.64 2.77 7.67
C VAL A 175 0.24 3.18 6.50
N PHE A 176 1.51 3.50 6.78
CA PHE A 176 2.54 3.69 5.76
C PHE A 176 3.51 2.52 5.75
N THR A 177 3.62 1.81 4.62
CA THR A 177 4.65 0.77 4.45
C THR A 177 5.98 1.42 4.10
N THR A 178 6.94 1.26 5.00
CA THR A 178 8.30 1.81 4.93
C THR A 178 9.32 0.74 4.57
N SER A 179 10.60 0.93 4.87
CA SER A 179 11.67 -0.03 4.58
C SER A 179 12.88 0.24 5.47
N VAL A 180 13.60 -0.81 5.83
CA VAL A 180 14.87 -0.74 6.57
C VAL A 180 15.92 0.11 5.85
N LEU A 181 15.84 0.19 4.52
CA LEU A 181 16.73 1.03 3.71
C LEU A 181 16.61 2.52 4.05
N ARG A 182 15.55 2.97 4.74
CA ARG A 182 15.43 4.35 5.25
C ARG A 182 16.62 4.78 6.12
N HIS A 183 17.27 3.83 6.81
CA HIS A 183 18.44 4.11 7.66
C HIS A 183 19.67 4.56 6.86
N LEU A 184 19.69 4.33 5.54
CA LEU A 184 20.77 4.73 4.65
C LEU A 184 20.57 6.14 4.08
N ALA A 185 19.44 6.80 4.35
CA ALA A 185 19.14 8.12 3.82
C ALA A 185 19.58 9.24 4.76
N ARG A 186 20.03 10.36 4.15
CA ARG A 186 20.07 11.68 4.78
C ARG A 186 19.03 12.56 4.08
N LEU A 187 18.34 13.41 4.84
CA LEU A 187 17.39 14.35 4.26
C LEU A 187 18.17 15.46 3.53
N GLU A 188 18.29 15.32 2.22
CA GLU A 188 18.87 16.35 1.35
C GLU A 188 17.74 17.07 0.62
N SER A 189 17.63 18.39 0.82
CA SER A 189 16.58 19.23 0.22
C SER A 189 16.74 19.42 -1.29
N ARG A 190 17.94 19.15 -1.84
CA ARG A 190 18.32 19.56 -3.20
C ARG A 190 17.87 18.64 -4.34
N ASN A 191 17.24 17.49 -4.07
CA ASN A 191 16.99 16.47 -5.10
C ASN A 191 15.50 16.09 -5.29
N LEU A 192 14.54 16.95 -4.90
CA LEU A 192 13.12 16.62 -5.05
C LEU A 192 12.63 16.58 -6.53
N THR A 193 13.32 17.29 -7.42
CA THR A 193 12.99 17.43 -8.85
C THR A 193 14.15 17.06 -9.79
N SER A 194 15.30 16.63 -9.25
CA SER A 194 16.51 16.33 -10.02
C SER A 194 16.56 14.84 -10.41
N SER A 195 16.93 14.56 -11.66
CA SER A 195 17.17 13.21 -12.21
C SER A 195 18.65 12.79 -12.23
N SER A 196 19.60 13.60 -11.72
CA SER A 196 21.03 13.43 -12.03
C SER A 196 21.95 13.03 -10.85
N GLY A 197 22.74 11.95 -11.03
CA GLY A 197 23.79 11.46 -10.11
C GLY A 197 23.91 9.92 -9.92
N GLY A 198 24.87 9.26 -10.57
CA GLY A 198 25.10 7.80 -10.40
C GLY A 198 25.26 7.39 -8.93
N LEU A 199 24.52 6.34 -8.51
CA LEU A 199 24.10 5.92 -7.14
C LEU A 199 22.72 6.42 -6.65
N LEU A 200 21.91 7.05 -7.52
CA LEU A 200 20.61 7.66 -7.20
C LEU A 200 19.48 6.72 -6.75
N GLY A 201 19.33 5.52 -7.34
CA GLY A 201 18.09 4.72 -7.22
C GLY A 201 17.80 4.29 -5.78
N ALA A 202 18.76 3.61 -5.14
CA ALA A 202 18.64 3.18 -3.75
C ALA A 202 18.58 4.37 -2.76
N ARG A 203 19.28 5.48 -3.04
CA ARG A 203 19.28 6.68 -2.19
C ARG A 203 17.95 7.42 -2.23
N THR A 204 17.40 7.66 -3.42
CA THR A 204 16.09 8.31 -3.58
C THR A 204 14.95 7.44 -3.06
N TYR A 205 15.05 6.12 -3.24
CA TYR A 205 14.15 5.18 -2.57
C TYR A 205 14.24 5.29 -1.04
N ALA A 206 15.44 5.19 -0.47
CA ALA A 206 15.66 5.34 0.97
C ALA A 206 15.13 6.68 1.50
N GLN A 207 15.32 7.77 0.76
CA GLN A 207 14.82 9.09 1.10
C GLN A 207 13.29 9.13 1.10
N SER A 208 12.62 8.56 0.09
CA SER A 208 11.16 8.48 0.06
C SER A 208 10.60 7.70 1.26
N LYS A 209 11.26 6.61 1.68
CA LYS A 209 10.84 5.82 2.85
C LYS A 209 11.13 6.54 4.17
N LEU A 210 12.21 7.31 4.27
CA LEU A 210 12.47 8.19 5.42
C LEU A 210 11.41 9.28 5.55
N LEU A 211 11.04 9.91 4.43
CA LEU A 211 9.98 10.92 4.38
C LEU A 211 8.63 10.34 4.80
N ALA A 212 8.28 9.15 4.32
CA ALA A 212 7.06 8.45 4.75
C ALA A 212 7.05 8.19 6.27
N THR A 213 8.16 7.75 6.87
CA THR A 213 8.27 7.58 8.33
C THR A 213 8.12 8.90 9.07
N ALA A 214 8.86 9.94 8.67
CA ALA A 214 8.83 11.24 9.33
C ALA A 214 7.43 11.88 9.24
N CYS A 215 6.80 11.79 8.08
CA CYS A 215 5.46 12.29 7.85
C CYS A 215 4.42 11.50 8.64
N SER A 216 4.48 10.17 8.67
CA SER A 216 3.61 9.34 9.50
C SER A 216 3.65 9.78 10.97
N ARG A 217 4.84 10.06 11.51
CA ARG A 217 5.00 10.57 12.88
C ARG A 217 4.38 11.95 13.11
N GLN A 218 4.51 12.87 12.15
CA GLN A 218 3.89 14.19 12.27
C GLN A 218 2.37 14.12 12.10
N LEU A 219 1.88 13.37 11.12
CA LEU A 219 0.46 13.18 10.87
C LEU A 219 -0.23 12.52 12.08
N ALA A 220 0.44 11.57 12.75
CA ALA A 220 -0.05 11.00 14.02
C ALA A 220 -0.33 12.06 15.09
N LYS A 221 0.53 13.09 15.20
CA LYS A 221 0.32 14.19 16.15
C LYS A 221 -0.86 15.06 15.76
N HIS A 222 -0.96 15.42 14.48
CA HIS A 222 -2.04 16.27 13.97
C HIS A 222 -3.41 15.60 14.06
N LEU A 223 -3.47 14.28 13.87
CA LEU A 223 -4.72 13.52 13.86
C LEU A 223 -5.11 12.94 15.23
N LYS A 224 -4.27 13.10 16.25
CA LYS A 224 -4.54 12.63 17.62
C LYS A 224 -5.87 13.16 18.16
N ALA A 225 -6.17 14.44 17.94
CA ALA A 225 -7.42 15.06 18.39
C ALA A 225 -8.67 14.53 17.67
N LYS A 226 -8.50 13.90 16.49
CA LYS A 226 -9.57 13.25 15.72
C LYS A 226 -9.70 11.76 16.02
N ASN A 227 -8.94 11.24 17.00
CA ASN A 227 -8.88 9.82 17.35
C ASN A 227 -8.48 8.89 16.17
N ILE A 228 -7.81 9.43 15.16
CA ILE A 228 -7.29 8.65 14.03
C ILE A 228 -5.84 8.26 14.36
N ARG A 229 -5.53 6.97 14.29
CA ARG A 229 -4.17 6.48 14.57
C ARG A 229 -3.40 6.33 13.26
N VAL A 230 -2.18 6.87 13.25
CA VAL A 230 -1.27 6.76 12.12
C VAL A 230 -0.05 5.95 12.55
N VAL A 231 0.33 4.96 11.75
CA VAL A 231 1.49 4.10 12.00
C VAL A 231 2.34 3.96 10.76
N SER A 232 3.62 3.65 10.95
CA SER A 232 4.53 3.24 9.88
C SER A 232 5.05 1.84 10.19
N VAL A 233 5.05 0.96 9.21
CA VAL A 233 5.51 -0.43 9.35
C VAL A 233 6.70 -0.65 8.44
N ASP A 234 7.73 -1.32 8.93
CA ASP A 234 8.83 -1.81 8.12
C ASP A 234 8.68 -3.33 8.00
N PRO A 235 8.39 -3.86 6.81
CA PRO A 235 8.20 -5.29 6.62
C PRO A 235 9.54 -6.04 6.57
N GLY A 236 10.70 -5.39 6.63
CA GLY A 236 11.98 -6.07 6.43
C GLY A 236 12.15 -6.60 4.99
N ILE A 237 12.96 -7.66 4.83
CA ILE A 237 13.23 -8.24 3.51
C ILE A 237 12.15 -9.27 3.16
N VAL A 238 11.33 -8.91 2.19
CA VAL A 238 10.16 -9.68 1.77
C VAL A 238 10.23 -9.91 0.27
N ARG A 239 10.08 -11.16 -0.18
CA ARG A 239 10.15 -11.51 -1.61
C ARG A 239 8.94 -10.94 -2.33
N THR A 240 9.12 -9.80 -2.98
CA THR A 240 8.05 -9.07 -3.68
C THR A 240 8.53 -8.67 -5.07
N ASN A 241 7.58 -8.33 -5.96
CA ASN A 241 7.87 -7.72 -7.26
C ASN A 241 8.25 -6.22 -7.13
N LEU A 242 8.88 -5.83 -6.02
CA LEU A 242 9.28 -4.45 -5.72
C LEU A 242 10.40 -3.97 -6.66
N VAL A 243 11.34 -4.87 -6.98
CA VAL A 243 12.33 -4.69 -8.06
C VAL A 243 11.67 -5.15 -9.34
N ARG A 244 11.57 -4.26 -10.34
CA ARG A 244 11.02 -4.60 -11.66
C ARG A 244 12.16 -4.90 -12.62
N GLU A 245 12.13 -6.05 -13.28
CA GLU A 245 13.06 -6.35 -14.37
C GLU A 245 12.83 -5.44 -15.60
N PRO A 246 13.84 -5.20 -16.44
CA PRO A 246 13.82 -4.18 -17.50
C PRO A 246 12.79 -4.33 -18.63
N GLY A 247 11.97 -5.40 -18.66
CA GLY A 247 11.16 -5.76 -19.85
C GLY A 247 9.64 -5.52 -19.75
N TRP A 248 9.08 -5.17 -18.60
CA TRP A 248 7.62 -5.21 -18.36
C TRP A 248 6.87 -3.89 -18.65
N ILE A 249 7.49 -2.95 -19.35
CA ILE A 249 6.90 -1.62 -19.64
C ILE A 249 6.47 -1.44 -21.10
N TRP A 250 6.51 -2.50 -21.90
CA TRP A 250 5.97 -2.52 -23.26
C TRP A 250 5.24 -3.84 -23.51
N ASN A 251 4.04 -3.95 -22.94
CA ASN A 251 2.85 -4.68 -23.43
C ASN A 251 1.76 -4.68 -22.35
#